data_AF-A0A1R3JF78-F1
#
_entry.id   AF-A0A1R3JF78-F1
#
_cell.length_a   1.000
_cell.length_b   1.000
_cell.length_c   1.000
_cell.angle_alpha   90.00
_cell.angle_beta   90.00
_cell.angle_gamma   90.00
#
_symmetry.space_group_name_H-M   'P 1'
#
loop_
_entity.id
_entity.type
_entity.pdbx_description
1 polymer ?
#
loop_
_entity_poly.entity_id
_entity_poly.type
_entity_poly.pdbx_seq_one_letter_code
_entity_poly.pdbx_strand_id
1 'polypeptide(L)'
;MEDGSRMENGYFGTIKWSDIALITSWAIWNDRNTEFHEGVRRNPQQTVEFIRAFILEFQRCQEAVIPVVQIGHKEKLDEAVHKSLFST
;
A
#
# COMPACT_ATOMS: atom_id res chain seq x y z
N MET A 1 19.08 14.32 11.88
CA MET A 1 19.38 13.84 10.51
C MET A 1 18.17 13.06 10.08
N GLU A 2 17.35 13.64 9.21
CA GLU A 2 16.15 12.96 8.70
C GLU A 2 16.57 11.82 7.78
N ASP A 3 15.95 10.68 8.02
CA ASP A 3 16.19 9.40 7.37
C ASP A 3 15.89 9.47 5.85
N GLY A 4 16.93 9.31 5.04
CA GLY A 4 16.87 9.31 3.58
C GLY A 4 16.12 8.11 2.97
N SER A 5 15.70 7.14 3.79
CA SER A 5 14.93 5.97 3.34
C SER A 5 13.55 6.32 2.77
N ARG A 6 12.93 7.44 3.21
CA ARG A 6 11.60 7.86 2.71
C ARG A 6 11.60 8.32 1.26
N MET A 7 12.75 8.66 0.68
CA MET A 7 12.84 9.07 -0.74
C MET A 7 13.01 7.90 -1.72
N GLU A 8 13.45 6.73 -1.25
CA GLU A 8 13.69 5.58 -2.14
C GLU A 8 12.38 4.95 -2.62
N ASN A 9 11.32 5.13 -1.83
CA ASN A 9 9.96 4.76 -2.20
C ASN A 9 9.24 6.02 -2.68
N GLY A 10 8.99 6.15 -3.99
CA GLY A 10 8.33 7.32 -4.58
C GLY A 10 6.95 7.63 -3.99
N TYR A 11 6.17 8.52 -4.63
CA TYR A 11 4.86 8.99 -4.09
C TYR A 11 3.91 7.88 -3.61
N PHE A 12 4.01 6.68 -4.19
CA PHE A 12 3.21 5.52 -3.85
C PHE A 12 3.96 4.45 -3.03
N GLY A 13 5.04 4.77 -2.34
CA GLY A 13 5.64 3.80 -1.40
C GLY A 13 6.11 2.50 -2.08
N THR A 14 5.81 1.37 -1.43
CA THR A 14 6.10 -0.01 -1.90
C THR A 14 5.01 -0.61 -2.80
N ILE A 15 4.07 0.20 -3.31
CA ILE A 15 2.98 -0.33 -4.13
C ILE A 15 3.50 -0.93 -5.43
N LYS A 16 2.92 -2.07 -5.79
CA LYS A 16 3.23 -2.74 -7.04
C LYS A 16 2.49 -2.05 -8.18
N TRP A 17 3.14 -1.95 -9.34
CA TRP A 17 2.51 -1.44 -10.56
C TRP A 17 1.21 -2.18 -10.93
N SER A 18 1.11 -3.47 -10.60
CA SER A 18 -0.11 -4.27 -10.74
C SER A 18 -1.28 -3.72 -9.94
N ASP A 19 -1.03 -3.21 -8.73
CA ASP A 19 -2.06 -2.69 -7.83
C ASP A 19 -2.57 -1.35 -8.36
N ILE A 20 -1.66 -0.51 -8.84
CA ILE A 20 -1.99 0.76 -9.53
C ILE A 20 -2.86 0.48 -10.76
N ALA A 21 -2.45 -0.48 -11.61
CA ALA A 21 -3.18 -0.83 -12.82
C ALA A 21 -4.60 -1.36 -12.50
N LEU A 22 -4.72 -2.21 -11.49
CA LEU A 22 -6.01 -2.75 -11.05
C LEU A 22 -6.94 -1.66 -10.51
N ILE A 23 -6.45 -0.82 -9.59
CA ILE A 23 -7.25 0.26 -8.99
C ILE A 23 -7.67 1.28 -10.06
N THR A 24 -6.76 1.61 -10.98
CA THR A 24 -7.06 2.53 -12.09
C THR A 24 -8.14 1.96 -13.00
N SER A 25 -8.02 0.67 -13.39
CA SER A 25 -9.00 0.00 -14.24
C SER A 25 -10.38 -0.06 -13.58
N TRP A 26 -10.42 -0.40 -12.29
CA TRP A 26 -11.64 -0.41 -11.49
C TRP A 26 -12.27 0.99 -11.38
N ALA A 27 -11.48 2.03 -11.11
CA ALA A 27 -11.98 3.40 -10.99
C ALA A 27 -12.60 3.92 -12.29
N ILE A 28 -11.97 3.64 -13.44
CA ILE A 28 -12.51 3.98 -14.76
C ILE A 28 -13.83 3.24 -15.00
N TRP A 29 -13.85 1.93 -14.77
CA TRP A 29 -15.06 1.12 -14.93
C TRP A 29 -16.19 1.63 -14.04
N ASN A 30 -15.90 1.92 -12.77
CA ASN A 30 -16.87 2.44 -11.81
C ASN A 30 -17.43 3.79 -12.28
N ASP A 31 -16.57 4.70 -12.73
CA ASP A 31 -17.02 6.02 -13.21
C ASP A 31 -17.94 5.91 -14.43
N ARG A 32 -17.61 5.04 -15.39
CA ARG A 32 -18.49 4.78 -16.55
C ARG A 32 -19.85 4.20 -16.12
N ASN A 33 -19.86 3.29 -15.14
CA ASN A 33 -21.10 2.69 -14.64
C ASN A 33 -21.93 3.71 -13.84
N THR A 34 -21.30 4.55 -13.03
CA THR A 34 -21.99 5.64 -12.33
C THR A 34 -22.62 6.62 -13.33
N GLU A 35 -21.92 6.99 -14.42
CA GLU A 35 -22.50 7.83 -15.47
C GLU A 35 -23.69 7.14 -16.15
N PHE A 36 -23.59 5.84 -16.43
CA PHE A 36 -24.62 5.08 -17.11
C PHE A 36 -25.88 4.85 -16.25
N HIS A 37 -25.72 4.49 -14.97
CA HIS A 37 -26.83 4.11 -14.10
C HIS A 37 -27.42 5.27 -13.29
N GLU A 38 -26.57 6.23 -12.91
CA GLU A 38 -26.97 7.32 -12.01
C GLU A 38 -27.00 8.68 -12.72
N GLY A 39 -26.51 8.76 -13.96
CA GLY A 39 -26.38 10.02 -14.71
C GLY A 39 -25.33 10.97 -14.13
N VAL A 40 -24.49 10.49 -13.20
CA VAL A 40 -23.46 11.29 -12.54
C VAL A 40 -22.11 11.03 -13.19
N ARG A 41 -21.52 12.07 -13.76
CA ARG A 41 -20.20 12.00 -14.40
C ARG A 41 -19.16 12.72 -13.57
N ARG A 42 -18.08 12.03 -13.18
CA ARG A 42 -16.90 12.69 -12.63
C ARG A 42 -16.06 13.29 -13.75
N ASN A 43 -15.44 14.43 -13.47
CA ASN A 43 -14.42 14.95 -14.35
C ASN A 43 -13.10 14.15 -14.19
N PRO A 44 -12.16 14.26 -15.13
CA PRO A 44 -10.89 13.52 -15.05
C PRO A 44 -10.10 13.80 -13.78
N GLN A 45 -10.05 15.05 -13.30
CA GLN A 45 -9.36 15.42 -12.05
C GLN A 45 -9.94 14.68 -10.85
N GLN A 46 -11.27 14.65 -10.71
CA GLN A 46 -11.97 13.92 -9.65
C GLN A 46 -11.65 12.42 -9.69
N THR A 47 -11.53 11.84 -10.89
CA THR A 47 -11.16 10.43 -11.06
C THR A 47 -9.71 10.18 -10.62
N VAL A 48 -8.78 11.07 -10.97
CA VAL A 48 -7.37 10.98 -10.55
C VAL A 48 -7.24 11.14 -9.04
N GLU A 49 -7.95 12.10 -8.43
CA GLU A 49 -8.00 12.30 -6.98
C GLU A 49 -8.56 11.07 -6.27
N PHE A 50 -9.62 10.47 -6.82
CA PHE A 50 -10.20 9.24 -6.31
C PHE A 50 -9.21 8.08 -6.36
N ILE A 51 -8.56 7.83 -7.51
CA ILE A 51 -7.54 6.78 -7.67
C ILE A 51 -6.42 6.97 -6.64
N ARG A 52 -5.91 8.21 -6.50
CA ARG A 52 -4.87 8.54 -5.53
C ARG A 52 -5.30 8.23 -4.10
N ALA A 53 -6.49 8.68 -3.69
CA ALA A 53 -7.00 8.45 -2.34
C ALA A 53 -7.17 6.96 -2.06
N PHE A 54 -7.69 6.20 -3.04
CA PHE A 54 -7.92 4.76 -2.91
C PHE A 54 -6.62 3.97 -2.83
N ILE A 55 -5.61 4.36 -3.62
CA ILE A 55 -4.26 3.79 -3.55
C ILE A 55 -3.68 3.99 -2.15
N LEU A 56 -3.72 5.20 -1.60
CA LEU A 56 -3.17 5.49 -0.27
C LEU A 56 -3.91 4.72 0.83
N GLU A 57 -5.23 4.59 0.73
CA GLU A 57 -6.01 3.78 1.67
C GLU A 57 -5.65 2.30 1.58
N PHE A 58 -5.49 1.77 0.37
CA PHE A 58 -5.07 0.39 0.17
C PHE A 58 -3.73 0.09 0.83
N GLN A 59 -2.77 1.03 0.79
CA GLN A 59 -1.50 0.90 1.51
C GLN A 59 -1.70 0.84 3.02
N ARG A 60 -2.51 1.74 3.58
CA ARG A 60 -2.83 1.71 5.01
C ARG A 60 -3.44 0.37 5.43
N CYS A 61 -4.33 -0.18 4.61
CA CYS A 61 -4.91 -1.50 4.86
C CYS A 61 -3.85 -2.59 4.81
N GLN A 62 -2.93 -2.57 3.84
CA GLN A 62 -1.84 -3.53 3.76
C GLN A 62 -0.95 -3.46 5.00
N GLU A 63 -0.57 -2.27 5.45
CA GLU A 63 0.24 -2.06 6.65
C GLU A 63 -0.47 -2.56 7.92
N ALA A 64 -1.77 -2.31 8.05
CA ALA A 64 -2.57 -2.79 9.18
C ALA A 64 -2.74 -4.32 9.20
N VAL A 65 -2.70 -4.96 8.03
CA VAL A 65 -2.89 -6.40 7.86
C VAL A 65 -1.57 -7.17 7.88
N ILE A 66 -0.40 -6.53 7.71
CA ILE A 66 0.90 -7.17 7.97
C ILE A 66 0.84 -7.70 9.40
N PRO A 67 0.76 -9.03 9.56
CA PRO A 67 0.48 -9.58 10.86
C PRO A 67 1.73 -9.45 11.72
N VAL A 68 1.50 -9.28 13.02
CA VAL A 68 2.44 -9.45 14.16
C VAL A 68 3.37 -10.67 14.04
N VAL A 69 3.10 -11.59 13.10
CA VAL A 69 3.93 -12.72 12.66
C VAL A 69 5.38 -12.32 12.31
N GLN A 70 5.63 -11.15 11.72
CA GLN A 70 7.02 -10.73 11.45
C GLN A 70 7.77 -10.30 12.72
N ILE A 71 7.06 -9.78 13.73
CA ILE A 71 7.65 -9.37 15.01
C ILE A 71 8.12 -10.62 15.76
N GLY A 72 7.26 -11.64 15.86
CA GLY A 72 7.62 -12.90 16.53
C GLY A 72 8.69 -13.72 15.80
N HIS A 73 8.80 -13.62 14.47
CA HIS A 73 9.88 -14.27 13.73
C HIS A 73 11.21 -13.53 13.89
N LYS A 74 11.20 -12.19 13.91
CA LYS A 74 12.40 -11.37 14.11
C LYS A 74 12.94 -11.51 15.53
N GLU A 75 12.05 -11.48 16.55
CA GLU A 75 12.42 -11.76 17.94
C GLU A 75 13.03 -13.15 18.12
N LYS A 76 12.45 -14.19 17.51
CA LYS A 76 13.02 -15.55 17.55
C LYS A 76 14.37 -15.67 16.83
N LEU A 77 14.55 -14.92 15.73
CA LEU A 77 15.82 -14.89 15.01
C LEU A 77 16.90 -14.18 15.84
N ASP A 78 16.56 -13.04 16.43
CA ASP A 78 17.46 -12.25 17.27
C ASP A 78 17.81 -13.01 18.56
N GLU A 79 16.86 -13.74 19.16
CA GLU A 79 17.09 -14.61 20.31
C GLU A 79 17.97 -15.83 19.94
N ALA A 80 17.78 -16.42 18.76
CA ALA A 80 18.62 -17.52 18.27
C ALA A 80 20.05 -17.07 17.96
N VAL A 81 20.22 -15.89 17.36
CA VAL A 81 21.53 -15.27 17.09
C VAL A 81 22.22 -14.90 18.41
N HIS A 82 21.51 -14.33 19.38
CA HIS A 82 22.07 -14.03 20.69
C HIS A 82 22.48 -15.30 21.44
N LYS A 83 21.68 -16.37 21.41
CA LYS A 83 22.10 -17.66 21.99
C LYS A 83 23.31 -18.26 21.29
N SER A 84 23.40 -18.13 19.96
CA SER A 84 24.53 -18.65 19.19
C SER A 84 25.84 -17.88 19.41
N LEU A 85 25.79 -16.58 19.68
CA LEU A 85 26.99 -15.75 19.86
C LEU A 85 27.53 -15.75 21.29
N PHE A 86 26.70 -16.14 22.28
CA PHE A 86 27.03 -16.04 23.71
C PHE A 86 26.93 -17.38 24.45
N SER A 87 26.66 -18.48 23.75
CA SER A 87 26.78 -19.84 24.31
C SER A 87 28.19 -20.39 24.08
N THR A 88 29.08 -20.06 25.03
CA THR A 88 30.45 -20.58 25.29
C THR A 88 31.46 -20.58 24.15
#